data_AF-A0AAD3ZET9-F1
#
_entry.id   AF-A0AAD3ZET9-F1
#
_cell.length_a   1.000
_cell.length_b   1.000
_cell.length_c   1.000
_cell.angle_alpha   90.00
_cell.angle_beta   90.00
_cell.angle_gamma   90.00
#
_symmetry.space_group_name_H-M   'P 1'
#
loop_
_entity.id
_entity.type
_entity.pdbx_description
1 polymer ?
#
loop_
_entity_poly.entity_id
_entity_poly.type
_entity_poly.pdbx_seq_one_letter_code
_entity_poly.pdbx_strand_id
1 'polypeptide(L)'
;MVLRKDLKLLFRDPVLWYGLATSAIVLGFFAYNTIRAGVSGGDRSFESAKGMISGTIVMMPCLMGSVIGAQTGGISLSREGSCFWLLQANPTDGANLFRAKFIYAMLPSVVLMLPFFVIIEFAGLPHYQLWRELLSGLSIAATVASFQILLDAYLPDFTIRVEIGSSKSGKGKGKLVTVLLASMGVVMVLVLLVMLPTILVATRAYPESSFARLDMILHGLVAALALLMIYAGNRFGSRQVERLLEST
;
A
#
# COMPACT_ATOMS: atom_id res chain seq x y z
N MET A 1 -19.99 -11.57 -6.32
CA MET A 1 -20.92 -11.19 -5.24
C MET A 1 -20.18 -10.64 -4.01
N VAL A 2 -19.08 -11.30 -3.59
CA VAL A 2 -18.24 -10.88 -2.45
C VAL A 2 -17.69 -9.46 -2.58
N LEU A 3 -17.08 -9.09 -3.72
CA LEU A 3 -16.53 -7.74 -3.91
C LEU A 3 -17.58 -6.63 -3.73
N ARG A 4 -18.82 -6.84 -4.19
CA ARG A 4 -19.91 -5.85 -4.05
C ARG A 4 -20.34 -5.69 -2.58
N LYS A 5 -20.29 -6.76 -1.78
CA LYS A 5 -20.51 -6.72 -0.33
C LYS A 5 -19.39 -5.90 0.33
N ASP A 6 -18.13 -6.23 0.03
CA ASP A 6 -16.97 -5.58 0.65
C ASP A 6 -16.89 -4.08 0.28
N LEU A 7 -17.20 -3.71 -0.97
CA LEU A 7 -17.32 -2.32 -1.38
C LEU A 7 -18.45 -1.59 -0.64
N LYS A 8 -19.63 -2.21 -0.48
CA LYS A 8 -20.71 -1.61 0.33
C LYS A 8 -20.30 -1.43 1.79
N LEU A 9 -19.52 -2.35 2.35
CA LEU A 9 -18.97 -2.20 3.70
C LEU A 9 -17.96 -1.04 3.74
N LEU A 10 -17.11 -0.88 2.72
CA LEU A 10 -16.20 0.27 2.60
C LEU A 10 -16.93 1.60 2.69
N PHE A 11 -18.01 1.76 1.92
CA PHE A 11 -18.81 2.99 1.90
C PHE A 11 -19.57 3.22 3.21
N ARG A 12 -19.71 2.20 4.06
CA ARG A 12 -20.45 2.27 5.33
C ARG A 12 -19.55 2.29 6.55
N ASP A 13 -18.23 2.17 6.40
CA ASP A 13 -17.28 2.15 7.52
C ASP A 13 -16.75 3.57 7.78
N PRO A 14 -17.31 4.31 8.76
CA PRO A 14 -16.93 5.70 8.99
C PRO A 14 -15.46 5.84 9.38
N VAL A 15 -14.88 4.84 10.07
CA VAL A 15 -13.50 4.89 10.53
C VAL A 15 -12.52 4.90 9.36
N LEU A 16 -12.83 4.14 8.32
CA LEU A 16 -12.05 4.16 7.10
C LEU A 16 -12.13 5.51 6.38
N TRP A 17 -13.30 6.13 6.31
CA TRP A 17 -13.46 7.47 5.74
C TRP A 17 -12.74 8.54 6.55
N TYR A 18 -12.74 8.45 7.88
CA TYR A 18 -11.91 9.31 8.72
C TYR A 18 -10.42 9.09 8.45
N GLY A 19 -9.97 7.85 8.30
CA GLY A 19 -8.59 7.53 7.92
C GLY A 19 -8.20 8.09 6.55
N LEU A 20 -9.08 7.98 5.56
CA LEU A 20 -8.88 8.55 4.22
C LEU A 20 -8.84 10.08 4.25
N ALA A 21 -9.77 10.72 4.95
CA ALA A 21 -9.82 12.18 5.06
C ALA A 21 -8.58 12.74 5.77
N THR A 22 -8.18 12.13 6.89
CA THR A 22 -6.97 12.55 7.62
C THR A 22 -5.71 12.37 6.77
N SER A 23 -5.58 11.24 6.07
CA SER A 23 -4.47 10.99 5.16
C SER A 23 -4.43 11.97 3.98
N ALA A 24 -5.59 12.30 3.39
CA ALA A 24 -5.70 13.28 2.32
C ALA A 24 -5.28 14.69 2.80
N ILE A 25 -5.68 15.10 4.00
CA ILE A 25 -5.26 16.37 4.61
C ILE A 25 -3.74 16.40 4.79
N VAL A 26 -3.15 15.35 5.36
CA VAL A 26 -1.69 15.26 5.56
C VAL A 26 -0.94 15.29 4.23
N LEU A 27 -1.44 14.57 3.22
CA LEU A 27 -0.88 14.61 1.86
C LEU A 27 -0.99 16.00 1.24
N GLY A 28 -2.10 16.73 1.47
CA GLY A 28 -2.27 18.10 1.01
C GLY A 28 -1.24 19.06 1.62
N PHE A 29 -1.03 18.99 2.94
CA PHE A 29 0.02 19.77 3.61
C PHE A 29 1.42 19.40 3.12
N PHE A 30 1.67 18.10 2.93
CA PHE A 30 2.95 17.62 2.39
C PHE A 30 3.20 18.13 0.97
N ALA A 31 2.20 18.06 0.08
CA ALA A 31 2.29 18.62 -1.27
C ALA A 31 2.58 20.11 -1.23
N TYR A 32 1.82 20.88 -0.45
CA TYR A 32 2.02 22.31 -0.30
C TYR A 32 3.44 22.67 0.17
N ASN A 33 3.95 21.97 1.19
CA ASN A 33 5.30 22.18 1.71
C ASN A 33 6.37 21.80 0.67
N THR A 34 6.17 20.71 -0.06
CA THR A 34 7.11 20.25 -1.10
C THR A 34 7.15 21.24 -2.27
N ILE A 35 6.00 21.75 -2.70
CA ILE A 35 5.90 22.75 -3.77
C ILE A 35 6.64 24.02 -3.37
N ARG A 36 6.43 24.52 -2.14
CA ARG A 36 7.15 25.71 -1.66
C ARG A 36 8.66 25.49 -1.51
N ALA A 37 9.08 24.31 -1.04
CA ALA A 37 10.49 24.00 -0.87
C ALA A 37 11.23 23.76 -2.20
N GLY A 38 10.54 23.24 -3.23
CA GLY A 38 11.11 23.02 -4.56
C GLY A 38 11.48 24.30 -5.30
N VAL A 39 10.85 25.43 -4.95
CA VAL A 39 11.11 26.76 -5.56
C VAL A 39 12.42 27.39 -5.02
N SER A 40 12.98 26.91 -3.90
CA SER A 40 14.09 27.55 -3.19
C SER A 40 15.44 26.82 -3.24
N GLY A 41 15.57 25.71 -3.98
CA GLY A 41 16.78 24.88 -3.99
C GLY A 41 17.77 25.18 -5.13
N GLY A 42 18.98 25.67 -4.78
CA GLY A 42 20.12 25.85 -5.68
C GLY A 42 21.12 24.67 -5.73
N ASP A 43 21.90 24.62 -6.82
CA ASP A 43 23.21 23.95 -7.04
C ASP A 43 23.44 22.52 -6.50
N ARG A 44 22.47 21.61 -6.67
CA ARG A 44 22.74 20.16 -6.71
C ARG A 44 22.66 19.66 -8.15
N SER A 45 23.38 18.58 -8.50
CA SER A 45 23.22 17.96 -9.82
C SER A 45 21.73 17.68 -10.05
N PHE A 46 21.19 18.25 -11.14
CA PHE A 46 19.74 18.34 -11.40
C PHE A 46 19.05 16.97 -11.30
N GLU A 47 19.70 15.91 -11.77
CA GLU A 47 19.20 14.54 -11.73
C GLU A 47 19.14 13.94 -10.32
N SER A 48 20.13 14.22 -9.46
CA SER A 48 20.12 13.77 -8.06
C SER A 48 19.04 14.49 -7.25
N ALA A 49 18.88 15.80 -7.46
CA ALA A 49 17.83 16.59 -6.80
C ALA A 49 16.43 16.10 -7.21
N LYS A 50 16.23 15.84 -8.51
CA LYS A 50 15.00 15.28 -9.08
C LYS A 50 14.67 13.90 -8.51
N GLY A 51 15.66 13.01 -8.40
CA GLY A 51 15.50 11.69 -7.80
C GLY A 51 15.10 11.74 -6.33
N MET A 52 15.64 12.69 -5.54
CA MET A 52 15.27 12.84 -4.12
C MET A 52 13.83 13.33 -3.97
N ILE A 53 13.44 14.33 -4.77
CA ILE A 53 12.09 14.90 -4.75
C ILE A 53 11.07 13.83 -5.16
N SER A 54 11.30 13.13 -6.27
CA SER A 54 10.41 12.07 -6.74
C SER A 54 10.30 10.91 -5.74
N GLY A 55 11.41 10.49 -5.13
CA GLY A 55 11.39 9.46 -4.08
C GLY A 55 10.53 9.86 -2.88
N THR A 56 10.60 11.12 -2.46
CA THR A 56 9.80 11.64 -1.33
C THR A 56 8.32 11.77 -1.71
N ILE A 57 8.03 12.21 -2.94
CA ILE A 57 6.68 12.28 -3.51
C ILE A 57 6.03 10.90 -3.56
N VAL A 58 6.76 9.85 -3.94
CA VAL A 58 6.23 8.47 -3.95
C VAL A 58 6.09 7.91 -2.53
N MET A 59 7.03 8.22 -1.63
CA MET A 59 7.06 7.70 -0.27
C MET A 59 5.80 8.03 0.53
N MET A 60 5.40 9.29 0.54
CA MET A 60 4.34 9.78 1.42
C MET A 60 2.95 9.15 1.15
N PRO A 61 2.44 9.10 -0.10
CA PRO A 61 1.17 8.43 -0.41
C PRO A 61 1.27 6.92 -0.21
N CYS A 62 2.42 6.29 -0.45
CA CYS A 62 2.61 4.86 -0.16
C CYS A 62 2.53 4.56 1.34
N LEU A 63 3.14 5.40 2.19
CA LEU A 63 3.06 5.25 3.64
C LEU A 63 1.63 5.44 4.15
N MET A 64 0.95 6.52 3.74
CA MET A 64 -0.44 6.76 4.13
C MET A 64 -1.38 5.68 3.59
N GLY A 65 -1.17 5.25 2.35
CA GLY A 65 -1.88 4.12 1.75
C GLY A 65 -1.69 2.83 2.55
N SER A 66 -0.48 2.54 3.04
CA SER A 66 -0.23 1.34 3.86
C SER A 66 -0.99 1.35 5.17
N VAL A 67 -1.12 2.50 5.82
CA VAL A 67 -1.84 2.67 7.10
C VAL A 67 -3.33 2.39 6.92
N ILE A 68 -3.93 2.86 5.82
CA ILE A 68 -5.35 2.61 5.52
C ILE A 68 -5.55 1.20 4.96
N GLY A 69 -4.59 0.70 4.17
CA GLY A 69 -4.54 -0.67 3.68
C GLY A 69 -4.56 -1.69 4.83
N ALA A 70 -3.83 -1.42 5.92
CA ALA A 70 -3.80 -2.29 7.09
C ALA A 70 -5.18 -2.43 7.76
N GLN A 71 -6.00 -1.38 7.73
CA GLN A 71 -7.37 -1.37 8.28
C GLN A 71 -8.37 -2.10 7.37
N THR A 72 -8.04 -2.27 6.08
CA THR A 72 -8.85 -3.00 5.11
C THR A 72 -8.30 -4.39 4.90
N GLY A 73 -7.22 -4.53 4.11
CA GLY A 73 -6.60 -5.78 3.74
C GLY A 73 -6.03 -6.57 4.92
N GLY A 74 -5.44 -5.88 5.89
CA GLY A 74 -4.77 -6.51 7.04
C GLY A 74 -5.68 -7.28 8.00
N ILE A 75 -6.99 -7.05 7.90
CA ILE A 75 -8.02 -7.73 8.71
C ILE A 75 -9.23 -8.16 7.86
N SER A 76 -9.14 -8.13 6.53
CA SER A 76 -10.28 -8.33 5.60
C SER A 76 -10.97 -9.69 5.71
N LEU A 77 -10.22 -10.76 5.94
CA LEU A 77 -10.69 -12.13 6.17
C LEU A 77 -11.08 -12.32 7.64
N SER A 78 -10.26 -11.78 8.56
CA SER A 78 -10.54 -11.82 10.00
C SER A 78 -11.87 -11.13 10.37
N ARG A 79 -12.25 -10.06 9.66
CA ARG A 79 -13.51 -9.33 9.84
C ARG A 79 -14.76 -10.15 9.54
N GLU A 80 -14.65 -11.28 8.82
CA GLU A 80 -15.80 -12.16 8.58
C GLU A 80 -16.23 -12.88 9.87
N GLY A 81 -15.31 -13.07 10.82
CA GLY A 81 -15.59 -13.57 12.17
C GLY A 81 -16.46 -14.84 12.19
N SER A 82 -17.49 -14.85 13.04
CA SER A 82 -18.44 -15.96 13.16
C SER A 82 -19.31 -16.17 11.92
N CYS A 83 -19.41 -15.19 11.02
CA CYS A 83 -20.16 -15.32 9.77
C CYS A 83 -19.36 -16.03 8.68
N PHE A 84 -18.09 -16.36 8.93
CA PHE A 84 -17.25 -17.08 7.97
C PHE A 84 -17.85 -18.43 7.55
N TRP A 85 -18.61 -19.09 8.43
CA TRP A 85 -19.33 -20.33 8.12
C TRP A 85 -20.33 -20.21 6.93
N LEU A 86 -20.81 -19.00 6.61
CA LEU A 86 -21.73 -18.75 5.49
C LEU A 86 -20.99 -18.73 4.16
N LEU A 87 -19.70 -18.38 4.21
CA LEU A 87 -18.79 -18.49 3.07
C LEU A 87 -18.38 -19.95 2.87
N GLN A 88 -18.22 -20.73 3.94
CA GLN A 88 -17.99 -22.18 3.86
C GLN A 88 -19.19 -22.91 3.26
N ALA A 89 -20.42 -22.54 3.66
CA ALA A 89 -21.65 -23.15 3.16
C ALA A 89 -21.99 -22.79 1.69
N ASN A 90 -21.34 -21.78 1.11
CA ASN A 90 -21.53 -21.41 -0.29
C ASN A 90 -20.38 -21.93 -1.15
N PRO A 91 -20.65 -22.51 -2.33
CA PRO A 91 -19.60 -22.92 -3.26
C PRO A 91 -18.90 -21.69 -3.86
N THR A 92 -17.93 -21.14 -3.13
CA THR A 92 -17.14 -19.98 -3.56
C THR A 92 -15.69 -20.44 -3.71
N ASP A 93 -15.15 -20.27 -4.91
CA ASP A 93 -13.74 -20.53 -5.18
C ASP A 93 -12.83 -19.60 -4.34
N GLY A 94 -11.89 -20.20 -3.60
CA GLY A 94 -10.93 -19.50 -2.75
C GLY A 94 -10.09 -18.48 -3.52
N ALA A 95 -9.80 -18.73 -4.80
CA ALA A 95 -9.09 -17.78 -5.66
C ALA A 95 -9.91 -16.51 -5.91
N ASN A 96 -11.21 -16.64 -6.13
CA ASN A 96 -12.10 -15.50 -6.34
C ASN A 96 -12.30 -14.68 -5.05
N LEU A 97 -12.36 -15.36 -3.89
CA LEU A 97 -12.42 -14.70 -2.59
C LEU A 97 -11.14 -13.91 -2.30
N PHE A 98 -9.97 -14.50 -2.55
CA PHE A 98 -8.67 -13.84 -2.37
C PHE A 98 -8.54 -12.60 -3.28
N ARG A 99 -8.85 -12.74 -4.57
CA ARG A 99 -8.79 -11.62 -5.54
C ARG A 99 -9.73 -10.47 -5.17
N ALA A 100 -10.93 -10.79 -4.69
CA ALA A 100 -11.87 -9.77 -4.23
C ALA A 100 -11.30 -8.97 -3.05
N LYS A 101 -10.71 -9.66 -2.07
CA LYS A 101 -10.07 -9.01 -0.92
C LYS A 101 -8.81 -8.24 -1.32
N PHE A 102 -8.07 -8.71 -2.33
CA PHE A 102 -6.93 -7.97 -2.91
C PHE A 102 -7.33 -6.62 -3.47
N ILE A 103 -8.35 -6.59 -4.32
CA ILE A 103 -8.87 -5.33 -4.88
C ILE A 103 -9.36 -4.42 -3.74
N TYR A 104 -10.04 -4.99 -2.74
CA TYR A 104 -10.51 -4.25 -1.58
C TYR A 104 -9.38 -3.60 -0.76
N ALA A 105 -8.26 -4.28 -0.56
CA ALA A 105 -7.11 -3.73 0.16
C ALA A 105 -6.33 -2.68 -0.66
N MET A 106 -6.29 -2.84 -1.97
CA MET A 106 -5.56 -1.93 -2.87
C MET A 106 -6.32 -0.62 -3.08
N LEU A 107 -7.65 -0.66 -3.10
CA LEU A 107 -8.51 0.46 -3.48
C LEU A 107 -8.25 1.75 -2.67
N PRO A 108 -8.18 1.75 -1.32
CA PRO A 108 -7.94 2.98 -0.56
C PRO A 108 -6.60 3.63 -0.89
N SER A 109 -5.55 2.82 -1.11
CA SER A 109 -4.23 3.33 -1.49
C SER A 109 -4.25 4.00 -2.85
N VAL A 110 -4.93 3.40 -3.83
CA VAL A 110 -5.07 3.95 -5.19
C VAL A 110 -5.87 5.26 -5.17
N VAL A 111 -6.96 5.29 -4.40
CA VAL A 111 -7.83 6.48 -4.26
C VAL A 111 -7.07 7.68 -3.68
N LEU A 112 -6.11 7.46 -2.78
CA LEU A 112 -5.26 8.55 -2.27
C LEU A 112 -4.14 8.93 -3.23
N MET A 113 -3.51 7.94 -3.85
CA MET A 113 -2.30 8.14 -4.64
C MET A 113 -2.55 8.85 -5.96
N LEU A 114 -3.62 8.47 -6.68
CA LEU A 114 -3.96 9.08 -7.97
C LEU A 114 -4.16 10.61 -7.91
N PRO A 115 -5.06 11.15 -7.07
CA PRO A 115 -5.24 12.60 -7.01
C PRO A 115 -3.99 13.32 -6.51
N PHE A 116 -3.24 12.70 -5.60
CA PHE A 116 -2.00 13.28 -5.09
C PHE A 116 -0.96 13.46 -6.19
N PHE A 117 -0.68 12.43 -6.99
CA PHE A 117 0.29 12.56 -8.10
C PHE A 117 -0.19 13.51 -9.19
N VAL A 118 -1.50 13.55 -9.47
CA VAL A 118 -2.06 14.52 -10.42
C VAL A 118 -1.83 15.95 -9.94
N ILE A 119 -2.06 16.24 -8.66
CA ILE A 119 -1.81 17.59 -8.08
C ILE A 119 -0.34 17.98 -8.21
N ILE A 120 0.58 17.04 -7.96
CA ILE A 120 2.02 17.27 -8.06
C ILE A 120 2.47 17.55 -9.50
N GLU A 121 1.94 16.79 -10.48
CA GLU A 121 2.22 17.02 -11.90
C GLU A 121 1.82 18.45 -12.32
N PHE A 122 0.66 18.93 -11.88
CA PHE A 122 0.22 20.31 -12.16
C PHE A 122 1.04 21.39 -11.44
N ALA A 123 1.80 21.03 -10.41
CA ALA A 123 2.65 21.98 -9.68
C ALA A 123 3.98 22.28 -10.38
N GLY A 124 4.33 21.55 -11.44
CA GLY A 124 5.53 21.81 -12.25
C GLY A 124 6.85 21.58 -11.51
N LEU A 125 6.87 20.70 -10.52
CA LEU A 125 8.07 20.37 -9.76
C LEU A 125 9.07 19.56 -10.62
N PRO A 126 10.39 19.65 -10.36
CA PRO A 126 11.37 18.81 -11.04
C PRO A 126 11.33 17.39 -10.45
N HIS A 127 10.34 16.59 -10.87
CA HIS A 127 10.16 15.19 -10.48
C HIS A 127 10.17 14.26 -11.70
N TYR A 128 10.10 12.94 -11.49
CA TYR A 128 10.00 12.00 -12.61
C TYR A 128 8.63 12.10 -13.28
N GLN A 129 8.56 11.72 -14.56
CA GLN A 129 7.29 11.73 -15.30
C GLN A 129 6.19 10.96 -14.56
N LEU A 130 4.97 11.49 -14.57
CA LEU A 130 3.81 10.94 -13.86
C LEU A 130 3.64 9.43 -14.00
N TRP A 131 3.80 8.88 -15.21
CA TRP A 131 3.64 7.43 -15.46
C TRP A 131 4.62 6.59 -14.64
N ARG A 132 5.83 7.11 -14.39
CA ARG A 132 6.88 6.42 -13.64
C ARG A 132 6.60 6.43 -12.15
N GLU A 133 6.10 7.55 -11.62
CA GLU A 133 5.66 7.66 -10.23
C GLU A 133 4.44 6.79 -9.96
N LEU A 134 3.48 6.78 -10.89
CA LEU A 134 2.33 5.88 -10.86
C LEU A 134 2.76 4.42 -10.86
N LEU A 135 3.66 4.03 -11.76
CA LEU A 135 4.13 2.64 -11.83
C LEU A 135 4.79 2.21 -10.51
N SER A 136 5.65 3.06 -9.95
CA SER A 136 6.37 2.79 -8.70
C SER A 136 5.42 2.73 -7.51
N GLY A 137 4.55 3.73 -7.38
CA GLY A 137 3.56 3.81 -6.32
C GLY A 137 2.57 2.65 -6.35
N LEU A 138 2.02 2.32 -7.53
CA LEU A 138 1.11 1.18 -7.69
C LEU A 138 1.82 -0.15 -7.41
N SER A 139 3.09 -0.29 -7.78
CA SER A 139 3.89 -1.49 -7.48
C SER A 139 4.09 -1.67 -5.97
N ILE A 140 4.43 -0.59 -5.26
CA ILE A 140 4.57 -0.60 -3.80
C ILE A 140 3.21 -0.91 -3.15
N ALA A 141 2.15 -0.23 -3.56
CA ALA A 141 0.80 -0.45 -3.03
C ALA A 141 0.31 -1.89 -3.24
N ALA A 142 0.54 -2.46 -4.43
CA ALA A 142 0.20 -3.85 -4.72
C ALA A 142 1.01 -4.85 -3.89
N THR A 143 2.30 -4.58 -3.68
CA THR A 143 3.17 -5.40 -2.82
C THR A 143 2.66 -5.39 -1.38
N VAL A 144 2.35 -4.20 -0.86
CA VAL A 144 1.83 -4.01 0.50
C VAL A 144 0.46 -4.67 0.68
N ALA A 145 -0.46 -4.47 -0.28
CA ALA A 145 -1.79 -5.09 -0.25
C ALA A 145 -1.68 -6.63 -0.28
N SER A 146 -0.80 -7.17 -1.13
CA SER A 146 -0.53 -8.62 -1.19
C SER A 146 0.01 -9.13 0.15
N PHE A 147 0.97 -8.42 0.74
CA PHE A 147 1.57 -8.77 2.03
C PHE A 147 0.54 -8.76 3.17
N GLN A 148 -0.27 -7.69 3.26
CA GLN A 148 -1.29 -7.54 4.30
C GLN A 148 -2.35 -8.65 4.25
N ILE A 149 -2.83 -9.00 3.06
CA ILE A 149 -3.83 -10.06 2.90
C ILE A 149 -3.23 -11.44 3.10
N LEU A 150 -2.00 -11.68 2.64
CA LEU A 150 -1.30 -12.94 2.91
C LEU A 150 -1.16 -13.16 4.41
N LEU A 151 -0.72 -12.14 5.16
CA LEU A 151 -0.66 -12.23 6.62
C LEU A 151 -2.03 -12.53 7.23
N ASP A 152 -3.08 -11.88 6.74
CA ASP A 152 -4.44 -12.10 7.24
C ASP A 152 -4.99 -13.50 6.90
N ALA A 153 -4.62 -14.05 5.73
CA ALA A 153 -5.01 -15.41 5.30
C ALA A 153 -4.25 -16.51 6.05
N TYR A 154 -2.98 -16.28 6.40
CA TYR A 154 -2.16 -17.26 7.13
C TYR A 154 -2.36 -17.21 8.64
N LEU A 155 -2.67 -16.04 9.20
CA LEU A 155 -2.89 -15.84 10.62
C LEU A 155 -4.28 -15.24 10.87
N PRO A 156 -5.37 -15.86 10.43
CA PRO A 156 -6.70 -15.30 10.60
C PRO A 156 -7.06 -15.24 12.08
N ASP A 157 -7.63 -14.11 12.50
CA ASP A 157 -8.16 -13.95 13.85
C ASP A 157 -9.66 -13.65 13.75
N PHE A 158 -10.46 -14.71 13.72
CA PHE A 158 -11.92 -14.61 13.63
C PHE A 158 -12.59 -14.12 14.93
N THR A 159 -11.81 -13.91 16.00
CA THR A 159 -12.32 -13.34 17.25
C THR A 159 -12.45 -11.82 17.19
N ILE A 160 -11.89 -11.19 16.14
CA ILE A 160 -11.96 -9.75 15.92
C ILE A 160 -13.41 -9.34 15.64
N ARG A 161 -14.09 -8.87 16.69
CA ARG A 161 -15.29 -8.06 16.55
C ARG A 161 -14.85 -6.62 16.40
N VAL A 162 -14.93 -6.07 15.18
CA VAL A 162 -14.76 -4.63 14.96
C VAL A 162 -16.03 -3.91 15.43
N GLU A 163 -16.35 -4.03 16.72
CA GLU A 163 -17.31 -3.17 17.42
C GLU A 163 -16.55 -1.94 17.92
N ILE A 164 -16.31 -0.99 17.00
CA ILE A 164 -15.70 0.29 17.37
C ILE A 164 -16.75 1.10 18.12
N GLY A 165 -16.76 0.97 19.44
CA GLY A 165 -17.69 1.65 20.33
C GLY A 165 -17.87 1.01 21.72
N SER A 166 -17.48 -0.25 21.93
CA SER A 166 -17.61 -0.91 23.23
C SER A 166 -16.25 -1.13 23.90
N SER A 167 -16.07 -0.45 25.04
CA SER A 167 -14.87 -0.45 25.90
C SER A 167 -14.54 -1.81 26.56
N LYS A 168 -15.30 -2.88 26.31
CA LYS A 168 -15.12 -4.16 27.00
C LYS A 168 -14.44 -5.19 26.10
N SER A 169 -13.12 -5.33 26.26
CA SER A 169 -12.25 -6.37 25.67
C SER A 169 -11.75 -6.08 24.24
N GLY A 170 -10.64 -5.34 24.14
CA GLY A 170 -9.94 -5.06 22.88
C GLY A 170 -9.13 -6.24 22.33
N LYS A 171 -9.75 -7.40 22.15
CA LYS A 171 -9.14 -8.52 21.40
C LYS A 171 -9.10 -8.13 19.91
N GLY A 172 -7.93 -8.23 19.27
CA GLY A 172 -7.73 -7.87 17.86
C GLY A 172 -6.93 -6.59 17.58
N LYS A 173 -6.80 -5.67 18.56
CA LYS A 173 -6.01 -4.43 18.38
C LYS A 173 -4.53 -4.72 18.09
N GLY A 174 -3.98 -5.77 18.71
CA GLY A 174 -2.58 -6.17 18.52
C GLY A 174 -2.26 -6.57 17.08
N LYS A 175 -3.12 -7.38 16.44
CA LYS A 175 -2.95 -7.79 15.05
C LYS A 175 -2.99 -6.59 14.09
N LEU A 176 -3.93 -5.67 14.30
CA LEU A 176 -4.00 -4.46 13.48
C LEU A 176 -2.71 -3.64 13.58
N VAL A 177 -2.19 -3.45 14.79
CA VAL A 177 -0.94 -2.71 15.03
C VAL A 177 0.25 -3.42 14.40
N THR A 178 0.37 -4.74 14.55
CA THR A 178 1.49 -5.49 13.95
C THR A 178 1.46 -5.46 12.43
N VAL A 179 0.28 -5.65 11.82
CA VAL A 179 0.12 -5.57 10.36
C VAL A 179 0.43 -4.16 9.85
N LEU A 180 -0.03 -3.13 10.56
CA LEU A 180 0.27 -1.74 10.23
C LEU A 180 1.77 -1.47 10.26
N LEU A 181 2.45 -1.76 11.37
CA LEU A 181 3.89 -1.54 11.51
C LEU A 181 4.71 -2.36 10.50
N ALA A 182 4.34 -3.62 10.28
CA ALA A 182 4.98 -4.46 9.29
C ALA A 182 4.80 -3.89 7.88
N SER A 183 3.59 -3.45 7.52
CA SER A 183 3.35 -2.85 6.19
C SER A 183 4.08 -1.53 5.97
N MET A 184 4.21 -0.70 7.00
CA MET A 184 5.04 0.51 6.93
C MET A 184 6.51 0.15 6.73
N GLY A 185 7.01 -0.88 7.42
CA GLY A 185 8.36 -1.41 7.21
C GLY A 185 8.59 -1.86 5.77
N VAL A 186 7.64 -2.59 5.18
CA VAL A 186 7.70 -3.00 3.77
C VAL A 186 7.76 -1.78 2.84
N VAL A 187 6.91 -0.76 3.06
CA VAL A 187 6.97 0.49 2.28
C VAL A 187 8.34 1.15 2.39
N MET A 188 8.87 1.29 3.60
CA MET A 188 10.17 1.93 3.83
C MET A 188 11.30 1.23 3.08
N VAL A 189 11.33 -0.11 3.08
CA VAL A 189 12.33 -0.88 2.33
C VAL A 189 12.20 -0.65 0.84
N LEU A 190 10.98 -0.69 0.29
CA LEU A 190 10.76 -0.50 -1.14
C LEU A 190 11.05 0.92 -1.61
N VAL A 191 10.67 1.93 -0.83
CA VAL A 191 11.00 3.33 -1.11
C VAL A 191 12.50 3.54 -1.05
N LEU A 192 13.17 3.00 -0.03
CA LEU A 192 14.63 3.11 0.09
C LEU A 192 15.34 2.46 -1.10
N LEU A 193 14.83 1.31 -1.59
CA LEU A 193 15.32 0.66 -2.79
C LEU A 193 15.20 1.58 -4.02
N VAL A 194 14.08 2.30 -4.18
CA VAL A 194 13.86 3.27 -5.25
C VAL A 194 14.78 4.50 -5.11
N MET A 195 15.03 4.95 -3.88
CA MET A 195 15.88 6.12 -3.59
C MET A 195 17.39 5.81 -3.57
N LEU A 196 17.77 4.54 -3.53
CA LEU A 196 19.16 4.09 -3.46
C LEU A 196 20.09 4.71 -4.53
N PRO A 197 19.72 4.81 -5.83
CA PRO A 197 20.58 5.44 -6.83
C PRO A 197 20.96 6.86 -6.45
N THR A 198 19.98 7.62 -5.99
CA THR A 198 20.13 9.00 -5.59
C THR A 198 21.01 9.15 -4.36
N ILE A 199 20.86 8.26 -3.38
CA ILE A 199 21.68 8.27 -2.15
C ILE A 199 23.13 7.94 -2.48
N LEU A 200 23.36 6.93 -3.32
CA LEU A 200 24.72 6.49 -3.71
C LEU A 200 25.48 7.56 -4.51
N VAL A 201 24.77 8.26 -5.40
CA VAL A 201 25.36 9.38 -6.15
C VAL A 201 25.60 10.59 -5.24
N ALA A 202 24.63 10.95 -4.39
CA ALA A 202 24.77 12.09 -3.48
C ALA A 202 25.94 11.92 -2.47
N THR A 203 26.22 10.69 -2.06
CA THR A 203 27.35 10.35 -1.17
C THR A 203 28.68 10.19 -1.91
N ARG A 204 28.70 10.37 -3.24
CA ARG A 204 29.86 10.13 -4.13
C ARG A 204 30.40 8.69 -4.08
N ALA A 205 29.61 7.76 -3.57
CA ALA A 205 29.96 6.34 -3.53
C ALA A 205 29.80 5.65 -4.89
N TYR A 206 29.05 6.27 -5.82
CA TYR A 206 28.78 5.73 -7.15
C TYR A 206 28.86 6.82 -8.24
N PRO A 207 29.35 6.51 -9.46
CA PRO A 207 29.51 7.50 -10.52
C PRO A 207 28.17 8.02 -11.05
N GLU A 208 28.06 9.34 -11.28
CA GLU A 208 26.86 9.97 -11.87
C GLU A 208 26.54 9.39 -13.27
N SER A 209 27.56 9.01 -14.04
CA SER A 209 27.41 8.43 -15.38
C SER A 209 26.61 7.13 -15.40
N SER A 210 26.53 6.43 -14.27
CA SER A 210 25.82 5.16 -14.13
C SER A 210 24.47 5.29 -13.44
N PHE A 211 24.06 6.50 -13.06
CA PHE A 211 22.80 6.78 -12.36
C PHE A 211 21.59 6.23 -13.10
N ALA A 212 21.41 6.62 -14.37
CA ALA A 212 20.23 6.26 -15.17
C ALA A 212 20.03 4.73 -15.28
N ARG A 213 21.12 3.96 -15.36
CA ARG A 213 21.06 2.50 -15.42
C ARG A 213 20.61 1.91 -14.09
N LEU A 214 21.25 2.32 -12.99
CA LEU A 214 20.94 1.81 -11.66
C LEU A 214 19.51 2.20 -11.23
N ASP A 215 19.11 3.42 -11.55
CA ASP A 215 17.78 3.97 -11.33
C ASP A 215 16.69 3.17 -12.08
N MET A 216 16.89 2.88 -13.36
CA MET A 216 15.99 2.04 -14.14
C MET A 216 15.91 0.60 -13.61
N ILE A 217 17.05 0.00 -13.25
CA ILE A 217 17.10 -1.37 -12.70
C ILE A 217 16.28 -1.47 -11.41
N LEU A 218 16.44 -0.53 -10.48
CA LEU A 218 15.78 -0.58 -9.18
C LEU A 218 14.26 -0.32 -9.29
N HIS A 219 13.83 0.58 -10.17
CA HIS A 219 12.41 0.77 -10.47
C HIS A 219 11.81 -0.48 -11.14
N GLY A 220 12.53 -1.09 -12.08
CA GLY A 220 12.13 -2.34 -12.71
C GLY A 220 12.04 -3.50 -11.70
N LEU A 221 12.97 -3.56 -10.75
CA LEU A 221 12.98 -4.56 -9.68
C LEU A 221 11.76 -4.42 -8.76
N VAL A 222 11.35 -3.20 -8.40
CA VAL A 222 10.13 -2.96 -7.61
C VAL A 222 8.88 -3.40 -8.37
N ALA A 223 8.78 -3.09 -9.66
CA ALA A 223 7.66 -3.54 -10.49
C ALA A 223 7.63 -5.08 -10.62
N ALA A 224 8.79 -5.70 -10.84
CA ALA A 224 8.90 -7.16 -10.90
C ALA A 224 8.53 -7.83 -9.57
N LEU A 225 8.95 -7.25 -8.45
CA LEU A 225 8.60 -7.73 -7.11
C LEU A 225 7.10 -7.62 -6.87
N ALA A 226 6.46 -6.54 -7.31
CA ALA A 226 5.01 -6.39 -7.19
C ALA A 226 4.26 -7.49 -7.95
N LEU A 227 4.68 -7.78 -9.19
CA LEU A 227 4.12 -8.89 -9.97
C LEU A 227 4.33 -10.24 -9.28
N LEU A 228 5.54 -10.47 -8.74
CA LEU A 228 5.86 -11.68 -8.00
C LEU A 228 5.00 -11.81 -6.74
N MET A 229 4.77 -10.73 -6.02
CA MET A 229 3.95 -10.71 -4.81
C MET A 229 2.47 -10.91 -5.12
N ILE A 230 1.95 -10.35 -6.22
CA ILE A 230 0.59 -10.62 -6.70
C ILE A 230 0.47 -12.11 -7.08
N TYR A 231 1.45 -12.64 -7.82
CA TYR A 231 1.46 -14.05 -8.22
C TYR A 231 1.53 -14.98 -7.01
N ALA A 232 2.44 -14.72 -6.07
CA ALA A 232 2.59 -15.48 -4.83
C ALA A 232 1.33 -15.38 -3.97
N GLY A 233 0.77 -14.18 -3.82
CA GLY A 233 -0.51 -13.94 -3.16
C GLY A 233 -1.62 -14.79 -3.78
N ASN A 234 -1.78 -14.74 -5.10
CA ASN A 234 -2.80 -15.50 -5.79
C ASN A 234 -2.56 -17.01 -5.75
N ARG A 235 -1.31 -17.50 -5.66
CA ARG A 235 -1.00 -18.94 -5.63
C ARG A 235 -1.08 -19.53 -4.23
N PHE A 236 -0.50 -18.87 -3.25
CA PHE A 236 -0.42 -19.36 -1.87
C PHE A 236 -1.61 -18.90 -1.04
N GLY A 237 -2.02 -17.64 -1.20
CA GLY A 237 -3.18 -17.08 -0.50
C GLY A 237 -4.49 -17.73 -0.91
N SER A 238 -4.71 -18.02 -2.20
CA SER A 238 -5.91 -18.74 -2.65
C SER A 238 -6.02 -20.14 -2.03
N ARG A 239 -4.94 -20.92 -2.07
CA ARG A 239 -4.87 -22.26 -1.45
C ARG A 239 -5.10 -22.21 0.05
N GLN A 240 -4.57 -21.20 0.72
CA GLN A 240 -4.78 -21.05 2.16
C GLN A 240 -6.23 -20.67 2.47
N VAL A 241 -6.84 -19.79 1.69
CA VAL A 241 -8.27 -19.45 1.81
C VAL A 241 -9.15 -20.66 1.50
N GLU A 242 -8.81 -21.46 0.50
CA GLU A 242 -9.50 -22.71 0.15
C GLU A 242 -9.45 -23.71 1.32
N ARG A 243 -8.28 -23.92 1.93
CA ARG A 243 -8.16 -24.75 3.14
C ARG A 243 -9.02 -24.25 4.31
N LEU A 244 -9.14 -22.94 4.49
CA LEU A 244 -10.01 -22.35 5.52
C LEU A 244 -11.49 -22.59 5.19
N LEU A 245 -11.84 -22.64 3.91
CA LEU A 245 -13.20 -22.96 3.48
C LEU A 245 -13.54 -24.45 3.69
N GLU A 246 -12.55 -25.34 3.55
CA GLU A 246 -12.69 -26.80 3.69
C GLU A 246 -12.52 -27.32 5.12
N SER A 247 -11.95 -26.54 6.05
CA SER A 247 -11.74 -26.96 7.43
C SER A 247 -13.08 -26.94 8.21
N THR A 248 -13.84 -28.03 8.09
CA THR A 248 -14.93 -28.44 8.99
C THR A 248 -14.50 -29.55 9.91
#